data_AF-A0A7C3SPT4-F1
#
_entry.id   AF-A0A7C3SPT4-F1
#
_cell.length_a   1.000
_cell.length_b   1.000
_cell.length_c   1.000
_cell.angle_alpha   90.00
_cell.angle_beta   90.00
_cell.angle_gamma   90.00
#
_symmetry.space_group_name_H-M   'P 1'
#
loop_
_entity.id
_entity.type
_entity.pdbx_description
1 polymer ?
#
loop_
_entity_poly.entity_id
_entity_poly.type
_entity_poly.pdbx_seq_one_letter_code
_entity_poly.pdbx_strand_id
1 'polypeptide(L)'
;AVRLEMLSRAMEARRFAVLVSVKPGQRRLRLAELAARALRRSGREALLVVLDEVTREALENLTGFDAFVNTACPRLAVDDAEAFPAPVVNAGELKYVLKGSLEGYSPRDVFLFDLRGLGA
;
A
#
# COMPACT_ATOMS: atom_id res chain seq x y z
N ALA A 1 -10.68 5.07 13.72
CA ALA A 1 -9.74 4.24 14.51
C ALA A 1 -8.97 3.28 13.61
N VAL A 2 -9.66 2.37 12.90
CA VAL A 2 -9.04 1.29 12.09
C VAL A 2 -7.98 1.77 11.08
N ARG A 3 -8.20 2.87 10.34
CA ARG A 3 -7.20 3.33 9.36
C ARG A 3 -5.87 3.78 9.98
N LEU A 4 -5.92 4.54 11.06
CA LEU A 4 -4.70 5.00 11.74
C LEU A 4 -3.94 3.81 12.33
N GLU A 5 -4.65 2.80 12.83
CA GLU A 5 -4.04 1.55 13.27
C GLU A 5 -3.32 0.82 12.12
N MET A 6 -3.95 0.71 10.94
CA MET A 6 -3.32 0.11 9.76
C MET A 6 -2.03 0.86 9.38
N LEU A 7 -2.05 2.18 9.41
CA LEU A 7 -0.87 3.00 9.13
C LEU A 7 0.23 2.80 10.17
N SER A 8 -0.10 2.82 11.46
CA SER A 8 0.86 2.58 12.55
C SER A 8 1.48 1.19 12.44
N ARG A 9 0.69 0.15 12.19
CA ARG A 9 1.22 -1.21 12.00
C ARG A 9 2.09 -1.32 10.75
N ALA A 10 1.74 -0.63 9.67
CA ALA A 10 2.55 -0.59 8.46
C ALA A 10 3.88 0.17 8.66
N MET A 11 3.99 1.10 9.62
CA MET A 11 5.26 1.79 9.92
C MET A 11 6.32 0.81 10.45
N GLU A 12 5.90 -0.19 11.21
CA GLU A 12 6.77 -1.23 11.80
C GLU A 12 7.08 -2.38 10.82
N ALA A 13 6.43 -2.41 9.65
CA ALA A 13 6.63 -3.47 8.66
C ALA A 13 8.00 -3.36 7.97
N ARG A 14 8.61 -4.52 7.68
CA ARG A 14 9.90 -4.63 6.99
C ARG A 14 9.75 -5.10 5.55
N ARG A 15 8.81 -6.00 5.28
CA ARG A 15 8.60 -6.61 3.96
C ARG A 15 7.22 -6.31 3.40
N PHE A 16 7.17 -5.66 2.24
CA PHE A 16 5.94 -5.17 1.62
C PHE A 16 5.61 -5.88 0.30
N ALA A 17 4.33 -6.20 0.12
CA ALA A 17 3.76 -6.52 -1.18
C ALA A 17 3.12 -5.26 -1.77
N VAL A 18 3.59 -4.81 -2.92
CA VAL A 18 3.03 -3.67 -3.64
C VAL A 18 2.14 -4.20 -4.76
N LEU A 19 0.83 -4.05 -4.57
CA LEU A 19 -0.19 -4.67 -5.40
C LEU A 19 -0.51 -3.80 -6.62
N VAL A 20 -0.57 -4.44 -7.79
CA VAL A 20 -1.07 -3.87 -9.05
C VAL A 20 -2.15 -4.77 -9.62
N SER A 21 -3.28 -4.18 -10.02
CA SER A 21 -4.29 -4.89 -10.82
C SER A 21 -4.02 -4.70 -12.31
N VAL A 22 -4.25 -5.75 -13.12
CA VAL A 22 -4.20 -5.65 -14.59
C VAL A 22 -5.51 -5.14 -15.21
N LYS A 23 -6.60 -4.99 -14.42
CA LYS A 23 -7.89 -4.50 -14.90
C LYS A 23 -7.75 -3.11 -15.56
N PRO A 24 -8.36 -2.88 -16.74
CA PRO A 24 -8.36 -1.58 -17.41
C PRO A 24 -8.82 -0.46 -16.45
N GLY A 25 -8.06 0.64 -16.39
CA GLY A 25 -8.31 1.76 -15.46
C GLY A 25 -7.72 1.61 -14.05
N GLN A 26 -7.29 0.41 -13.64
CA GLN A 26 -6.60 0.16 -12.36
C GLN A 26 -5.10 -0.14 -12.53
N ARG A 27 -4.65 -0.30 -13.78
CA ARG A 27 -3.26 -0.62 -14.11
C ARG A 27 -2.31 0.56 -13.88
N ARG A 28 -1.79 0.69 -12.65
CA ARG A 28 -0.87 1.76 -12.23
C ARG A 28 0.56 1.25 -12.00
N LEU A 29 1.11 0.50 -12.96
CA LEU A 29 2.43 -0.11 -12.84
C LEU A 29 3.53 0.89 -12.44
N ARG A 30 3.57 2.07 -13.08
CA ARG A 30 4.55 3.11 -12.74
C ARG A 30 4.45 3.59 -11.29
N LEU A 31 3.23 3.71 -10.75
CA LEU A 31 2.99 4.11 -9.37
C LEU A 31 3.48 3.02 -8.40
N ALA A 32 3.13 1.77 -8.69
CA ALA A 32 3.59 0.60 -7.93
C ALA A 32 5.12 0.51 -7.90
N GLU A 33 5.78 0.68 -9.04
CA GLU A 33 7.24 0.72 -9.10
C GLU A 33 7.84 1.85 -8.27
N LEU A 34 7.25 3.05 -8.33
CA LEU A 34 7.72 4.18 -7.52
C LEU A 34 7.55 3.91 -6.02
N ALA A 35 6.42 3.32 -5.61
CA ALA A 35 6.18 2.92 -4.23
C ALA A 35 7.19 1.86 -3.76
N ALA A 36 7.42 0.82 -4.55
CA ALA A 36 8.41 -0.21 -4.26
C ALA A 36 9.83 0.38 -4.17
N ARG A 37 10.20 1.29 -5.08
CA ARG A 37 11.48 2.00 -5.01
C ARG A 37 11.60 2.86 -3.75
N ALA A 38 10.54 3.57 -3.35
CA ALA A 38 10.55 4.41 -2.15
C ALA A 38 10.74 3.57 -0.87
N LEU A 39 10.04 2.44 -0.75
CA LEU A 39 10.21 1.48 0.35
C LEU A 39 11.64 0.92 0.41
N ARG A 40 12.19 0.53 -0.74
CA ARG A 40 13.59 0.03 -0.81
C ARG A 40 14.61 1.09 -0.40
N ARG A 41 14.41 2.35 -0.80
CA ARG A 41 15.27 3.47 -0.36
C ARG A 41 15.20 3.74 1.13
N SER A 42 14.09 3.41 1.79
CA SER A 42 13.95 3.51 3.25
C SER A 42 14.43 2.26 3.99
N GLY A 43 15.19 1.36 3.35
CA GLY A 43 15.72 0.15 3.98
C GLY A 43 14.72 -0.99 4.16
N ARG A 44 13.55 -0.94 3.50
CA ARG A 44 12.53 -1.98 3.56
C ARG A 44 12.59 -2.89 2.34
N GLU A 45 12.18 -4.14 2.50
CA GLU A 45 11.96 -5.04 1.36
C GLU A 45 10.62 -4.72 0.70
N ALA A 46 10.58 -4.69 -0.63
CA ALA A 46 9.34 -4.50 -1.38
C ALA A 46 9.34 -5.33 -2.65
N LEU A 47 8.25 -6.06 -2.90
CA LEU A 47 8.03 -6.82 -4.12
C LEU A 47 6.78 -6.34 -4.83
N LEU A 48 6.85 -6.28 -6.16
CA LEU A 48 5.67 -6.01 -6.99
C LEU A 48 4.88 -7.31 -7.14
N VAL A 49 3.59 -7.23 -6.88
CA VAL A 49 2.66 -8.34 -7.07
C VAL A 49 1.59 -7.91 -8.05
N VAL A 50 1.53 -8.60 -9.18
CA VAL A 50 0.59 -8.32 -10.27
C VAL A 50 -0.52 -9.34 -10.22
N LEU A 51 -1.76 -8.87 -10.11
CA LEU A 51 -2.96 -9.68 -9.99
C LEU A 51 -3.98 -9.21 -11.03
N ASP A 52 -4.91 -10.06 -11.43
CA ASP A 52 -6.12 -9.60 -12.13
C ASP A 52 -7.07 -8.94 -11.12
N GLU A 53 -7.52 -9.74 -10.16
CA GLU A 53 -8.35 -9.31 -9.05
C GLU A 53 -7.63 -9.42 -7.72
N VAL A 54 -7.85 -8.44 -6.84
CA VAL A 54 -7.34 -8.43 -5.48
C VAL A 54 -8.43 -9.04 -4.59
N THR A 55 -8.37 -10.34 -4.38
CA THR A 55 -9.27 -11.07 -3.46
C THR A 55 -8.53 -11.57 -2.23
N ARG A 56 -9.27 -11.90 -1.17
CA ARG A 56 -8.71 -12.52 0.03
C ARG A 56 -7.90 -13.77 -0.32
N GLU A 57 -8.47 -14.66 -1.13
CA GLU A 57 -7.85 -15.94 -1.49
C GLU A 57 -6.52 -15.71 -2.23
N ALA A 58 -6.48 -14.74 -3.14
CA ALA A 58 -5.25 -14.38 -3.85
C ALA A 58 -4.19 -13.82 -2.88
N LEU A 59 -4.60 -13.02 -1.89
CA LEU A 59 -3.70 -12.40 -0.92
C LEU A 59 -3.21 -13.38 0.16
N GLU A 60 -4.02 -14.34 0.59
CA GLU A 60 -3.63 -15.36 1.58
C GLU A 60 -2.54 -16.30 1.03
N ASN A 61 -2.50 -16.50 -0.28
CA ASN A 61 -1.41 -17.21 -0.95
C ASN A 61 -0.09 -16.42 -0.95
N LEU A 62 -0.09 -15.12 -0.64
CA LEU A 62 1.10 -14.27 -0.56
C LEU A 62 1.69 -14.32 0.85
N THR A 63 2.53 -15.33 1.10
CA THR A 63 3.15 -15.50 2.43
C THR A 63 4.38 -14.62 2.63
N GLY A 64 4.63 -14.24 3.90
CA GLY A 64 5.86 -13.58 4.33
C GLY A 64 5.90 -12.07 4.11
N PHE A 65 4.76 -11.41 3.85
CA PHE A 65 4.67 -9.95 3.81
C PHE A 65 4.10 -9.43 5.13
N ASP A 66 4.72 -8.37 5.66
CA ASP A 66 4.31 -7.72 6.89
C ASP A 66 3.22 -6.67 6.64
N ALA A 67 3.15 -6.14 5.41
CA ALA A 67 2.18 -5.13 4.99
C ALA A 67 1.97 -5.11 3.47
N PHE A 68 0.86 -4.51 3.05
CA PHE A 68 0.47 -4.33 1.66
C PHE A 68 0.40 -2.85 1.27
N VAL A 69 0.87 -2.52 0.08
CA VAL A 69 0.60 -1.24 -0.57
C VAL A 69 -0.38 -1.47 -1.72
N ASN A 70 -1.56 -0.89 -1.61
CA ASN A 70 -2.58 -0.96 -2.65
C ASN A 70 -2.42 0.20 -3.65
N THR A 71 -2.16 -0.14 -4.91
CA THR A 71 -2.16 0.82 -6.03
C THR A 71 -3.30 0.61 -7.03
N ALA A 72 -4.22 -0.33 -6.73
CA ALA A 72 -5.41 -0.65 -7.52
C ALA A 72 -6.60 0.25 -7.10
N CYS A 73 -7.79 -0.31 -6.89
CA CYS A 73 -8.93 0.45 -6.38
C CYS A 73 -8.73 0.79 -4.88
N PRO A 74 -8.68 2.08 -4.49
CA PRO A 74 -8.37 2.51 -3.13
C PRO A 74 -9.49 2.14 -2.15
N ARG A 75 -10.70 1.92 -2.65
CA ARG A 75 -11.85 1.46 -1.87
C ARG A 75 -11.61 0.08 -1.26
N LEU A 76 -10.82 -0.81 -1.89
CA LEU A 76 -10.52 -2.13 -1.32
C LEU A 76 -9.86 -2.03 0.06
N ALA A 77 -8.94 -1.08 0.24
CA ALA A 77 -8.27 -0.89 1.53
C ALA A 77 -9.18 -0.23 2.58
N VAL A 78 -10.32 0.34 2.18
CA VAL A 78 -11.25 1.13 3.02
C VAL A 78 -12.50 0.36 3.36
N ASP A 79 -13.16 -0.14 2.34
CA ASP A 79 -14.44 -0.81 2.43
C ASP A 79 -14.24 -2.30 2.74
N ASP A 80 -13.14 -2.91 2.29
CA ASP A 80 -12.86 -4.36 2.38
C ASP A 80 -11.51 -4.66 3.05
N ALA A 81 -11.13 -3.86 4.04
CA ALA A 81 -9.81 -3.95 4.67
C ALA A 81 -9.54 -5.33 5.30
N GLU A 82 -10.57 -6.05 5.77
CA GLU A 82 -10.42 -7.39 6.31
C GLU A 82 -9.90 -8.42 5.29
N ALA A 83 -10.09 -8.18 3.99
CA ALA A 83 -9.63 -9.10 2.94
C ALA A 83 -8.10 -9.24 2.90
N PHE A 84 -7.38 -8.29 3.51
CA PHE A 84 -5.93 -8.29 3.57
C PHE A 84 -5.46 -9.04 4.83
N PRO A 85 -4.56 -10.03 4.70
CA PRO A 85 -4.06 -10.80 5.84
C PRO A 85 -3.09 -10.00 6.73
N ALA A 86 -2.66 -8.83 6.27
CA ALA A 86 -1.79 -7.90 6.99
C ALA A 86 -2.22 -6.44 6.71
N PRO A 87 -1.71 -5.44 7.45
CA PRO A 87 -2.07 -4.05 7.25
C PRO A 87 -1.93 -3.59 5.79
N VAL A 88 -2.94 -2.91 5.29
CA VAL A 88 -2.97 -2.34 3.94
C VAL A 88 -2.98 -0.82 3.98
N VAL A 89 -2.17 -0.21 3.13
CA VAL A 89 -2.13 1.24 2.93
C VAL A 89 -2.29 1.57 1.46
N ASN A 90 -3.01 2.66 1.14
CA ASN A 90 -3.07 3.13 -0.24
C ASN A 90 -1.82 3.95 -0.61
N ALA A 91 -1.56 4.08 -1.92
CA ALA A 91 -0.40 4.80 -2.44
C ALA A 91 -0.23 6.22 -1.85
N GLY A 92 -1.30 7.01 -1.77
CA GLY A 92 -1.24 8.38 -1.21
C GLY A 92 -0.95 8.45 0.30
N GLU A 93 -1.16 7.35 1.02
CA GLU A 93 -0.88 7.25 2.46
C GLU A 93 0.55 6.77 2.75
N LEU A 94 1.26 6.23 1.74
CA LEU A 94 2.60 5.68 1.89
C LEU A 94 3.61 6.69 2.45
N LYS A 95 3.38 7.99 2.22
CA LYS A 95 4.19 9.08 2.79
C LYS A 95 4.23 9.09 4.31
N TYR A 96 3.16 8.67 4.98
CA TYR A 96 3.12 8.58 6.44
C TYR A 96 3.94 7.39 6.93
N VAL A 97 3.80 6.25 6.27
CA VAL A 97 4.55 5.01 6.56
C VAL A 97 6.05 5.22 6.39
N LEU A 98 6.47 5.97 5.36
CA LEU A 98 7.87 6.28 5.09
C LEU A 98 8.45 7.31 6.07
N LYS A 99 7.64 8.25 6.56
CA LYS A 99 8.05 9.22 7.60
C LYS A 99 8.04 8.63 9.02
N GLY A 100 7.28 7.56 9.26
CA GLY A 100 7.05 7.04 10.60
C GLY A 100 6.22 7.98 11.48
N SER A 101 5.37 8.82 10.88
CA SER A 101 4.56 9.81 11.59
C SER A 101 3.20 10.01 10.92
N LEU A 102 2.16 10.20 11.74
CA LEU A 102 0.79 10.53 11.32
C LEU A 102 0.50 12.05 11.37
N GLU A 103 1.52 12.86 11.63
CA GLU A 103 1.37 14.32 11.64
C GLU A 103 0.87 14.82 10.28
N GLY A 104 -0.20 15.61 10.29
CA GLY A 104 -0.85 16.10 9.08
C GLY A 104 -1.56 15.03 8.26
N TYR A 105 -1.98 13.90 8.87
CA TYR A 105 -2.83 12.91 8.21
C TYR A 105 -4.13 13.53 7.70
N SER A 106 -4.46 13.26 6.43
CA SER A 106 -5.75 13.61 5.84
C SER A 106 -6.45 12.37 5.27
N PRO A 107 -7.74 12.13 5.59
CA PRO A 107 -8.53 11.08 4.94
C PRO A 107 -8.60 11.19 3.41
N ARG A 108 -8.31 12.37 2.85
CA ARG A 108 -8.27 12.57 1.39
C ARG A 108 -7.11 11.82 0.73
N ASP A 109 -6.02 11.59 1.47
CA ASP A 109 -4.82 10.93 0.94
C ASP A 109 -5.06 9.47 0.58
N VAL A 110 -6.08 8.85 1.19
CA VAL A 110 -6.58 7.51 0.86
C VAL A 110 -6.90 7.37 -0.64
N PHE A 111 -7.42 8.43 -1.27
CA PHE A 111 -7.87 8.42 -2.67
C PHE A 111 -6.85 9.04 -3.62
N LEU A 112 -5.69 9.46 -3.12
CA LEU A 112 -4.61 9.97 -3.95
C LEU A 112 -3.77 8.82 -4.51
N PHE A 113 -3.39 8.98 -5.77
CA PHE A 113 -2.55 8.04 -6.51
C PHE A 113 -1.26 8.66 -6.97
N ASP A 114 -0.87 9.71 -6.29
CA ASP A 114 0.42 10.32 -6.46
C ASP A 114 1.25 10.09 -5.19
N LEU A 115 2.55 10.14 -5.39
CA LEU A 115 3.54 10.07 -4.33
C LEU A 115 4.15 11.46 -4.10
N ARG A 116 3.37 12.53 -4.34
CA ARG A 116 3.87 13.91 -4.14
C ARG A 116 4.26 14.06 -2.67
N GLY A 117 5.50 14.50 -2.44
CA GLY A 117 6.09 14.58 -1.10
C GLY A 117 7.01 13.41 -0.72
N LEU A 118 7.11 12.37 -1.55
CA LEU A 118 8.18 11.38 -1.48
C LEU A 118 9.35 11.88 -2.33
N GLY A 119 10.13 12.79 -1.74
CA GLY A 119 11.28 13.45 -2.35
C GLY A 119 12.02 12.57 -3.37
N ALA A 120 12.19 13.13 -4.57
CA ALA A 120 13.14 12.63 -5.55
C ALA A 120 14.54 12.65 -4.94
#